data_AF-A0A5S4WKK0-F1
#
_entry.id   AF-A0A5S4WKK0-F1
#
_cell.length_a   1.000
_cell.length_b   1.000
_cell.length_c   1.000
_cell.angle_alpha   90.00
_cell.angle_beta   90.00
_cell.angle_gamma   90.00
#
_symmetry.space_group_name_H-M   'P 1'
#
loop_
_entity.id
_entity.type
_entity.pdbx_description
1 polymer ?
#
loop_
_entity_poly.entity_id
_entity_poly.type
_entity_poly.pdbx_seq_one_letter_code
_entity_poly.pdbx_strand_id
1 'polypeptide(L)'
;MFVMIDGLDSFYNNLNMRYMTLMMVVPMVVLMIVAMRHMFPSKGANAAILGGAVIVFVGSFALIRTQTTIGDRAFVRSMIPHHSGAILMCQQAKLTDPEIISLCGEIERSQRRGIDQMKAILRRV
;
A
#
# COMPACT_ATOMS: atom_id res chain seq x y z
N MET A 1 -1.29 1.28 5.50
CA MET A 1 -2.54 0.91 4.80
C MET A 1 -3.38 -0.12 5.55
N PHE A 2 -2.81 -1.03 6.36
CA PHE A 2 -3.61 -2.02 7.12
C PHE A 2 -4.65 -1.43 8.08
N VAL A 3 -4.46 -0.18 8.50
CA VAL A 3 -5.41 0.55 9.37
C VAL A 3 -6.60 1.10 8.58
N MET A 4 -6.48 1.25 7.25
CA MET A 4 -7.56 1.74 6.39
C MET A 4 -8.30 0.57 5.72
N ILE A 5 -8.90 -0.30 6.53
CA ILE A 5 -9.84 -1.34 6.09
C ILE A 5 -11.11 -1.24 6.94
N ASP A 6 -12.27 -1.47 6.32
CA ASP A 6 -13.59 -1.51 6.97
C ASP A 6 -13.71 -2.67 7.97
N GLY A 7 -13.02 -3.79 7.71
CA GLY A 7 -13.09 -5.00 8.53
C GLY A 7 -11.90 -5.94 8.35
N LEU A 8 -11.67 -6.81 9.34
CA LEU A 8 -10.55 -7.77 9.36
C LEU A 8 -10.64 -8.83 8.26
N ASP A 9 -11.83 -9.11 7.76
CA ASP A 9 -12.10 -10.01 6.64
C ASP A 9 -11.52 -9.51 5.30
N SER A 10 -11.17 -8.22 5.25
CA SER A 10 -10.52 -7.57 4.11
C SER A 10 -9.01 -7.40 4.32
N PHE A 11 -8.43 -7.98 5.38
CA PHE A 11 -7.00 -7.93 5.63
C PHE A 11 -6.24 -8.92 4.73
N TYR A 12 -5.51 -8.40 3.75
CA TYR A 12 -4.64 -9.19 2.87
C TYR A 12 -3.27 -8.53 2.72
N ASN A 13 -2.22 -9.21 3.20
CA ASN A 13 -0.86 -8.80 2.87
C ASN A 13 -0.58 -9.05 1.38
N ASN A 14 0.10 -8.10 0.73
CA ASN A 14 0.30 -8.08 -0.72
C ASN A 14 1.62 -7.40 -1.12
N LEU A 15 2.07 -7.65 -2.35
CA LEU A 15 3.36 -7.17 -2.86
C LEU A 15 3.41 -5.65 -3.04
N ASN A 16 2.34 -5.05 -3.57
CA ASN A 16 2.25 -3.60 -3.73
C ASN A 16 2.46 -2.87 -2.39
N MET A 17 1.87 -3.38 -1.30
CA MET A 17 2.09 -2.83 0.02
C MET A 17 3.53 -2.98 0.51
N ARG A 18 4.17 -4.13 0.24
CA ARG A 18 5.61 -4.32 0.56
C ARG A 18 6.49 -3.31 -0.18
N TYR A 19 6.27 -3.12 -1.48
CA TYR A 19 7.03 -2.14 -2.27
C TYR A 19 6.81 -0.71 -1.76
N MET A 20 5.57 -0.34 -1.41
CA MET A 20 5.27 0.97 -0.85
C MET A 20 5.95 1.17 0.51
N THR A 21 5.96 0.15 1.37
CA THR A 21 6.68 0.19 2.66
C THR A 21 8.18 0.42 2.44
N LEU A 22 8.81 -0.30 1.51
CA LEU A 22 10.23 -0.09 1.20
C LEU A 22 10.49 1.34 0.70
N MET A 23 9.63 1.86 -0.16
CA MET A 23 9.72 3.25 -0.63
C MET A 23 9.59 4.30 0.47
N MET A 24 8.88 4.01 1.57
CA MET A 24 8.77 4.94 2.71
C MET A 24 9.94 4.79 3.69
N VAL A 25 10.38 3.57 3.98
CA VAL A 25 11.44 3.28 4.94
C VAL A 25 12.81 3.71 4.41
N VAL A 26 13.07 3.47 3.12
CA VAL A 26 14.39 3.73 2.53
C VAL A 26 14.81 5.21 2.63
N PRO A 27 13.98 6.21 2.27
CA PRO A 27 14.33 7.61 2.46
C PRO A 27 14.61 7.97 3.92
N MET A 28 13.90 7.36 4.88
CA MET A 28 14.14 7.60 6.30
C MET A 28 15.51 7.08 6.72
N VAL A 29 15.90 5.88 6.27
CA VAL A 29 17.25 5.32 6.53
C VAL A 29 18.33 6.23 5.97
N VAL A 30 18.15 6.73 4.75
CA VAL A 30 19.09 7.69 4.13
C VAL A 30 19.18 8.97 4.96
N LEU A 31 18.03 9.53 5.37
CA LEU A 31 17.98 10.75 6.18
C LEU A 31 18.68 10.55 7.52
N MET A 32 18.46 9.43 8.21
CA MET A 32 19.12 9.11 9.48
C MET A 32 20.64 9.08 9.33
N ILE A 33 21.16 8.40 8.32
CA ILE A 33 22.61 8.30 8.09
C ILE A 33 23.21 9.67 7.73
N VAL A 34 22.52 10.47 6.91
CA VAL A 34 23.02 11.76 6.43
C VAL A 34 22.93 12.86 7.49
N ALA A 35 21.86 12.89 8.30
CA ALA A 35 21.63 13.91 9.31
C ALA A 35 22.35 13.60 10.63
N MET A 36 22.43 12.33 11.02
CA MET A 36 22.99 11.89 12.31
C MET A 36 24.33 11.17 12.13
N ARG A 37 25.21 11.71 11.27
CA ARG A 37 26.48 11.06 10.87
C ARG A 37 27.36 10.60 12.03
N HIS A 38 27.31 11.31 13.17
CA HIS A 38 28.09 10.99 14.36
C HIS A 38 27.66 9.68 15.05
N MET A 39 26.40 9.26 14.88
CA MET A 39 25.89 7.98 15.41
C MET A 39 26.25 6.78 14.53
N PHE A 40 26.70 7.03 13.29
CA PHE A 40 27.03 6.01 12.31
C PHE A 40 28.52 6.09 11.93
N PRO A 41 29.45 5.64 12.79
CA PRO A 41 30.88 5.87 12.61
C PRO A 41 31.51 5.09 11.44
N SER A 42 30.93 3.95 11.04
CA SER A 42 31.47 3.10 9.97
C SER A 42 31.15 3.64 8.58
N LYS A 43 32.10 4.35 7.98
CA LYS A 43 31.95 4.94 6.63
C LYS A 43 31.66 3.90 5.55
N GLY A 44 32.31 2.74 5.62
CA GLY A 44 32.12 1.65 4.64
C GLY A 44 30.72 1.04 4.71
N ALA A 45 30.24 0.72 5.92
CA ALA A 45 28.89 0.20 6.11
C ALA A 45 27.83 1.21 5.69
N ASN A 46 28.01 2.49 6.03
CA ASN A 46 27.10 3.56 5.61
C ASN A 46 27.04 3.69 4.09
N ALA A 47 28.18 3.67 3.41
CA ALA A 47 28.23 3.74 1.95
C ALA A 47 27.51 2.55 1.31
N ALA A 48 27.70 1.33 1.84
CA ALA A 48 27.00 0.14 1.37
C ALA A 48 25.48 0.23 1.58
N ILE A 49 25.03 0.71 2.75
CA ILE A 49 23.60 0.90 3.05
C ILE A 49 22.99 1.96 2.14
N LEU A 50 23.67 3.09 1.93
CA LEU A 50 23.21 4.15 1.04
C LEU A 50 23.14 3.67 -0.43
N GLY A 51 24.13 2.91 -0.90
CA GLY A 51 24.10 2.31 -2.24
C GLY A 51 22.95 1.31 -2.39
N GLY A 52 22.78 0.41 -1.41
CA GLY A 52 21.66 -0.54 -1.38
C GLY A 52 20.30 0.15 -1.31
N ALA A 53 20.19 1.24 -0.55
CA ALA A 53 18.98 2.06 -0.45
C ALA A 53 18.56 2.60 -1.83
N VAL A 54 19.48 3.15 -2.63
CA VAL A 54 19.15 3.62 -3.98
C VAL A 54 18.61 2.48 -4.86
N ILE A 55 19.25 1.32 -4.84
CA ILE A 55 18.82 0.15 -5.63
C ILE A 55 17.42 -0.31 -5.19
N VAL A 56 17.18 -0.47 -3.89
CA VAL A 56 15.88 -0.90 -3.35
C VAL A 56 14.80 0.13 -3.66
N PHE A 57 15.10 1.42 -3.56
CA PHE A 57 14.15 2.49 -3.87
C PHE A 57 13.74 2.47 -5.34
N VAL A 58 14.72 2.51 -6.25
CA VAL A 58 14.47 2.52 -7.71
C VAL A 58 13.79 1.22 -8.14
N GLY A 59 14.24 0.08 -7.63
CA GLY A 59 13.62 -1.22 -7.89
C GLY A 59 12.17 -1.28 -7.42
N SER A 60 11.89 -0.88 -6.17
CA SER A 60 10.52 -0.87 -5.64
C SER A 60 9.62 0.09 -6.40
N PHE A 61 10.13 1.29 -6.73
CA PHE A 61 9.43 2.27 -7.55
C PHE A 61 9.07 1.70 -8.93
N ALA A 62 10.04 1.09 -9.62
CA ALA A 62 9.81 0.45 -10.91
C ALA A 62 8.76 -0.65 -10.81
N LEU A 63 8.83 -1.54 -9.81
CA LEU A 63 7.88 -2.63 -9.61
C LEU A 63 6.45 -2.12 -9.33
N ILE A 64 6.29 -1.05 -8.55
CA ILE A 64 5.00 -0.40 -8.34
C ILE A 64 4.47 0.20 -9.65
N ARG A 65 5.33 0.86 -10.44
CA ARG A 65 4.87 1.54 -11.67
C ARG A 65 4.56 0.58 -12.81
N THR A 66 5.29 -0.52 -12.91
CA THR A 66 5.17 -1.50 -14.00
C THR A 66 4.26 -2.67 -13.68
N GLN A 67 4.03 -2.94 -12.38
CA GLN A 67 3.24 -4.09 -11.90
C GLN A 67 3.77 -5.46 -12.40
N THR A 68 5.03 -5.56 -12.83
CA THR A 68 5.60 -6.76 -13.47
C THR A 68 5.54 -8.03 -12.61
N THR A 69 5.52 -7.90 -11.28
CA THR A 69 5.45 -9.03 -10.32
C THR A 69 4.04 -9.30 -9.80
N ILE A 70 3.02 -8.63 -10.35
CA ILE A 70 1.64 -8.68 -9.87
C ILE A 70 0.77 -9.47 -10.85
N GLY A 71 0.67 -10.79 -10.63
CA GLY A 71 -0.31 -11.65 -11.31
C GLY A 71 -1.68 -11.67 -10.63
N ASP A 72 -2.63 -12.45 -11.15
CA ASP A 72 -4.04 -12.50 -10.72
C ASP A 72 -4.23 -12.57 -9.20
N ARG A 73 -3.56 -13.52 -8.55
CA ARG A 73 -3.66 -13.71 -7.10
C ARG A 73 -3.11 -12.51 -6.32
N ALA A 74 -2.01 -11.91 -6.78
CA ALA A 74 -1.42 -10.73 -6.14
C ALA A 74 -2.30 -9.49 -6.35
N PHE A 75 -2.91 -9.36 -7.53
CA PHE A 75 -3.84 -8.30 -7.87
C PHE A 75 -5.04 -8.30 -6.93
N VAL A 76 -5.80 -9.39 -6.84
CA VAL A 76 -7.00 -9.43 -5.99
C VAL A 76 -6.67 -9.27 -4.51
N ARG A 77 -5.54 -9.80 -4.04
CA ARG A 77 -5.06 -9.59 -2.67
C ARG A 77 -4.69 -8.14 -2.37
N SER A 78 -4.28 -7.37 -3.37
CA SER A 78 -4.02 -5.93 -3.21
C SER A 78 -5.30 -5.09 -3.30
N MET A 79 -6.27 -5.51 -4.13
CA MET A 79 -7.47 -4.74 -4.40
C MET A 79 -8.56 -4.93 -3.34
N ILE A 80 -8.67 -6.10 -2.69
CA ILE A 80 -9.60 -6.29 -1.56
C ILE A 80 -9.41 -5.25 -0.45
N PRO A 81 -8.21 -5.07 0.14
CA PRO A 81 -8.01 -4.05 1.17
C PRO A 81 -8.13 -2.63 0.62
N HIS A 82 -7.78 -2.38 -0.65
CA HIS A 82 -7.97 -1.07 -1.29
C HIS A 82 -9.46 -0.67 -1.36
N HIS A 83 -10.30 -1.58 -1.84
CA HIS A 83 -11.75 -1.38 -1.91
C HIS A 83 -12.35 -1.21 -0.51
N SER A 84 -11.86 -1.99 0.47
CA SER A 84 -12.28 -1.88 1.86
C SER A 84 -11.93 -0.52 2.48
N GLY A 85 -10.78 0.05 2.13
CA GLY A 85 -10.41 1.42 2.55
C GLY A 85 -11.37 2.49 2.02
N ALA A 86 -11.83 2.36 0.77
CA ALA A 86 -12.80 3.30 0.20
C ALA A 86 -14.14 3.26 0.96
N ILE A 87 -14.58 2.07 1.38
CA ILE A 87 -15.78 1.89 2.22
C ILE A 87 -15.58 2.58 3.56
N LEU A 88 -14.47 2.30 4.26
CA LEU A 88 -14.16 2.93 5.54
C LEU A 88 -14.18 4.47 5.43
N MET A 89 -13.57 5.03 4.38
CA MET A 89 -13.55 6.48 4.16
C MET A 89 -14.96 7.05 3.98
N CYS A 90 -15.83 6.40 3.20
CA CYS A 90 -17.22 6.82 3.02
C CYS A 90 -18.00 6.81 4.34
N GLN A 91 -17.76 5.80 5.18
CA GLN A 91 -18.48 5.63 6.45
C GLN A 91 -18.01 6.56 7.57
N GLN A 92 -16.72 6.90 7.59
CA GLN A 92 -16.13 7.67 8.69
C GLN A 92 -15.98 9.16 8.37
N ALA A 93 -15.96 9.54 7.09
CA ALA A 93 -15.87 10.95 6.72
C ALA A 93 -17.15 11.71 7.10
N LYS A 94 -16.97 12.90 7.70
CA LYS A 94 -18.07 13.83 7.99
C LYS A 94 -18.37 14.67 6.76
N LEU A 95 -19.23 14.14 5.90
CA LEU A 95 -19.60 14.76 4.63
C LEU A 95 -20.87 15.61 4.80
N THR A 96 -20.91 16.76 4.14
CA THR A 96 -22.05 17.70 4.18
C THR A 96 -22.66 17.97 2.81
N ASP A 97 -21.89 17.77 1.75
CA ASP A 97 -22.37 17.95 0.38
C ASP A 97 -23.31 16.78 -0.02
N PRO A 98 -24.55 17.06 -0.44
CA PRO A 98 -25.52 16.01 -0.79
C PRO A 98 -25.09 15.12 -1.96
N GLU A 99 -24.38 15.68 -2.95
CA GLU A 99 -23.89 14.93 -4.10
C GLU A 99 -22.80 13.95 -3.66
N ILE A 100 -21.86 14.39 -2.82
CA ILE A 100 -20.81 13.52 -2.27
C ILE A 100 -21.40 12.42 -1.38
N ILE A 101 -22.43 12.71 -0.58
CA ILE A 101 -23.11 11.69 0.24
C ILE A 101 -23.77 10.62 -0.64
N SER A 102 -24.47 11.04 -1.70
CA SER A 102 -25.06 10.11 -2.67
C SER A 102 -23.99 9.24 -3.34
N LEU A 103 -22.91 9.88 -3.78
CA LEU A 103 -21.75 9.21 -4.37
C LEU A 103 -21.13 8.18 -3.41
N CYS A 104 -20.99 8.51 -2.13
CA CYS A 104 -20.46 7.59 -1.11
C CYS A 104 -21.35 6.33 -0.97
N GLY A 105 -22.67 6.49 -1.00
CA GLY A 105 -23.58 5.34 -1.01
C GLY A 105 -23.39 4.44 -2.23
N GLU A 106 -23.10 4.99 -3.40
CA GLU A 106 -22.79 4.23 -4.61
C GLU A 106 -21.42 3.55 -4.55
N ILE A 107 -20.40 4.24 -4.04
CA ILE A 107 -19.06 3.70 -3.78
C ILE A 107 -19.20 2.50 -2.85
N GLU A 108 -19.84 2.64 -1.68
CA GLU A 108 -19.97 1.51 -0.74
C GLU A 108 -20.61 0.28 -1.38
N ARG A 109 -21.73 0.45 -2.09
CA ARG A 109 -22.43 -0.68 -2.76
C ARG A 109 -21.56 -1.34 -3.83
N SER A 110 -20.89 -0.55 -4.66
CA SER A 110 -20.05 -1.08 -5.75
C SER A 110 -18.77 -1.74 -5.23
N GLN A 111 -18.12 -1.13 -4.24
CA GLN A 111 -16.88 -1.64 -3.63
C GLN A 111 -17.14 -2.96 -2.87
N ARG A 112 -18.26 -3.09 -2.12
CA ARG A 112 -18.64 -4.35 -1.45
C ARG A 112 -18.84 -5.48 -2.46
N ARG A 113 -19.59 -5.26 -3.54
CA ARG A 113 -19.73 -6.24 -4.62
C ARG A 113 -18.39 -6.63 -5.25
N GLY A 114 -17.51 -5.66 -5.45
CA GLY A 114 -16.15 -5.91 -5.95
C GLY A 114 -15.33 -6.79 -5.00
N ILE A 115 -15.40 -6.55 -3.69
CA ILE A 115 -14.75 -7.39 -2.67
C ILE A 115 -15.26 -8.82 -2.74
N ASP A 116 -16.58 -9.02 -2.81
CA ASP A 116 -17.17 -10.37 -2.85
C ASP A 116 -16.74 -11.14 -4.11
N GLN A 117 -16.75 -10.46 -5.26
CA GLN A 117 -16.26 -11.02 -6.51
C GLN A 117 -14.77 -11.38 -6.42
N MET A 118 -13.93 -10.49 -5.89
CA MET A 118 -12.50 -10.75 -5.74
C MET A 118 -12.21 -11.88 -4.74
N LYS A 119 -12.96 -11.99 -3.64
CA LYS A 119 -12.87 -13.11 -2.71
C LYS A 119 -13.25 -14.43 -3.38
N ALA A 120 -14.28 -14.43 -4.24
CA ALA A 120 -14.64 -15.61 -5.03
C ALA A 120 -13.54 -15.98 -6.03
N ILE A 121 -12.95 -14.99 -6.73
CA ILE A 121 -11.82 -15.21 -7.64
C ILE A 121 -10.61 -15.75 -6.88
N LEU A 122 -10.29 -15.20 -5.71
CA LEU A 122 -9.15 -15.63 -4.90
C LEU A 122 -9.25 -17.09 -4.44
N ARG A 123 -10.47 -17.63 -4.30
CA ARG A 123 -10.68 -19.05 -3.97
C ARG A 123 -10.37 -19.99 -5.14
N ARG A 124 -10.38 -19.50 -6.38
CA ARG A 124 -10.13 -20.30 -7.60
C ARG A 124 -8.74 -20.10 -8.21
N VAL A 125 -7.95 -19.10 -7.77
CA VAL A 125 -6.60 -18.77 -8.28
C VAL A 125 -5.50 -18.95 -7.24
#